data_AF-A0A2U1AM06-F1
#
_entry.id   AF-A0A2U1AM06-F1
#
_cell.length_a   1.000
_cell.length_b   1.000
_cell.length_c   1.000
_cell.angle_alpha   90.00
_cell.angle_beta   90.00
_cell.angle_gamma   90.00
#
_symmetry.space_group_name_H-M   'P 1'
#
loop_
_entity.id
_entity.type
_entity.pdbx_description
1 polymer ?
#
loop_
_entity_poly.entity_id
_entity_poly.type
_entity_poly.pdbx_seq_one_letter_code
_entity_poly.pdbx_strand_id
1 'polypeptide(L)'
;MPKYLSDWEKAIQLAQPGFTLLVDCRNMLTHLVAVKKMHEAAANRLADSPISYMAEVSPTDRIAVLQVSGVMKQIGKGSIKMADIVLGENILDQLTNNHTS
;
A
#
# COMPACT_ATOMS: atom_id res chain seq x y z
N MET A 1 -3.65 14.31 -8.77
CA MET A 1 -2.35 14.75 -8.21
C MET A 1 -1.25 14.55 -9.25
N PRO A 2 -0.59 15.63 -9.71
CA PRO A 2 0.34 15.55 -10.86
C PRO A 2 1.64 14.77 -10.60
N LYS A 3 2.00 14.48 -9.34
CA LYS A 3 3.26 13.81 -8.96
C LYS A 3 3.10 12.41 -8.37
N TYR A 4 1.87 11.89 -8.31
CA TYR A 4 1.56 10.64 -7.60
C TYR A 4 2.46 9.46 -8.02
N LEU A 5 2.60 9.20 -9.33
CA LEU A 5 3.41 8.09 -9.81
C LEU A 5 4.91 8.31 -9.58
N SER A 6 5.40 9.53 -9.75
CA SER A 6 6.81 9.85 -9.50
C SER A 6 7.16 9.76 -8.02
N ASP A 7 6.23 10.07 -7.12
CA ASP A 7 6.44 9.96 -5.68
C ASP A 7 6.52 8.49 -5.26
N TRP A 8 5.67 7.62 -5.82
CA TRP A 8 5.79 6.17 -5.65
C TRP A 8 7.11 5.61 -6.17
N GLU A 9 7.57 6.08 -7.32
CA GLU A 9 8.83 5.61 -7.92
C GLU A 9 10.02 5.94 -7.03
N LYS A 10 10.06 7.16 -6.48
CA LYS A 10 11.10 7.56 -5.52
C LYS A 10 11.03 6.72 -4.25
N ALA A 11 9.84 6.51 -3.70
CA ALA A 11 9.67 5.70 -2.49
C ALA A 11 10.16 4.26 -2.70
N ILE A 12 9.84 3.65 -3.86
CA ILE A 12 10.30 2.31 -4.22
C ILE A 12 11.82 2.27 -4.42
N GLN A 13 12.43 3.29 -5.03
CA GLN A 13 13.88 3.36 -5.19
C GLN A 13 14.64 3.46 -3.87
N LEU A 14 14.01 4.04 -2.84
CA LEU A 14 14.59 4.13 -1.50
C LEU A 14 14.35 2.86 -0.67
N ALA A 15 13.43 1.99 -1.08
CA ALA A 15 13.12 0.77 -0.35
C ALA A 15 14.24 -0.27 -0.53
N GLN A 16 14.84 -0.69 0.57
CA GLN A 16 15.76 -1.84 0.56
C GLN A 16 14.97 -3.16 0.59
N PRO A 17 15.57 -4.28 0.17
CA PRO A 17 14.98 -5.61 0.37
C PRO A 17 14.50 -5.80 1.80
N GLY A 18 13.25 -6.25 1.96
CA GLY A 18 12.65 -6.49 3.27
C GLY A 18 11.82 -5.33 3.82
N PHE A 19 11.84 -4.14 3.19
CA PHE A 19 11.01 -3.00 3.58
C PHE A 19 9.53 -3.36 3.61
N THR A 20 8.81 -2.83 4.59
CA THR A 20 7.37 -2.94 4.72
C THR A 20 6.70 -1.62 4.34
N LEU A 21 5.41 -1.67 4.02
CA LEU A 21 4.67 -0.49 3.57
C LEU A 21 3.34 -0.37 4.33
N LEU A 22 3.16 0.75 5.02
CA LEU A 22 1.86 1.17 5.52
C LEU A 22 1.12 1.95 4.43
N VAL A 23 -0.11 1.55 4.11
CA VAL A 23 -0.98 2.24 3.17
C VAL A 23 -2.20 2.77 3.91
N ASP A 24 -2.20 4.07 4.19
CA ASP A 24 -3.35 4.77 4.77
C ASP A 24 -4.34 5.19 3.67
N CYS A 25 -5.46 4.47 3.58
CA CYS A 25 -6.56 4.77 2.67
C CYS A 25 -7.79 5.35 3.38
N ARG A 26 -7.71 5.76 4.66
CA ARG A 26 -8.90 6.21 5.43
C ARG A 26 -9.64 7.38 4.79
N ASN A 27 -8.89 8.28 4.14
CA ASN A 27 -9.42 9.46 3.45
C ASN A 27 -9.69 9.21 1.96
N MET A 28 -9.57 7.97 1.48
CA MET A 28 -9.87 7.64 0.10
C MET A 28 -11.38 7.72 -0.13
N LEU A 29 -11.76 8.49 -1.13
CA LEU A 29 -13.11 8.57 -1.65
C LEU A 29 -13.21 7.73 -2.92
N THR A 30 -14.42 7.27 -3.26
CA THR A 30 -14.66 6.59 -4.53
C THR A 30 -14.19 7.46 -5.69
N HIS A 31 -13.23 6.95 -6.48
CA HIS A 31 -12.66 7.73 -7.58
C HIS A 31 -13.33 7.44 -8.92
N LEU A 32 -13.33 8.46 -9.79
CA LEU A 32 -13.68 8.34 -11.21
C LEU A 32 -12.64 7.46 -11.93
N VAL A 33 -13.07 6.81 -13.02
CA VAL A 33 -12.29 5.83 -13.80
C VAL A 33 -10.90 6.34 -14.22
N ALA A 34 -10.74 7.64 -14.48
CA ALA A 34 -9.46 8.23 -14.86
C ALA A 34 -8.38 8.06 -13.77
N VAL A 35 -8.77 8.07 -12.50
CA VAL A 35 -7.86 7.90 -11.35
C VAL A 35 -7.54 6.42 -11.14
N LYS A 36 -8.42 5.50 -11.56
CA LYS A 36 -8.18 4.05 -11.49
C LYS A 36 -6.89 3.64 -12.19
N LYS A 37 -6.66 4.13 -13.42
CA LYS A 37 -5.45 3.84 -14.19
C LYS A 37 -4.17 4.27 -13.45
N MET A 38 -4.25 5.35 -12.69
CA MET A 38 -3.12 5.85 -11.89
C MET A 38 -2.83 4.92 -10.71
N HIS A 39 -3.86 4.43 -10.01
CA HIS A 39 -3.67 3.44 -8.95
C HIS A 39 -3.18 2.10 -9.50
N GLU A 40 -3.69 1.64 -10.65
CA GLU A 40 -3.22 0.41 -11.32
C GLU A 40 -1.74 0.51 -11.69
N ALA A 41 -1.29 1.66 -12.21
CA ALA A 41 0.12 1.88 -12.53
C ALA A 41 1.01 1.87 -11.26
N ALA A 42 0.55 2.46 -10.14
CA ALA A 42 1.26 2.37 -8.87
C ALA A 42 1.27 0.93 -8.32
N ALA A 43 0.17 0.19 -8.45
CA ALA A 43 0.06 -1.19 -8.03
C ALA A 43 1.07 -2.09 -8.75
N ASN A 44 1.21 -1.92 -10.07
CA ASN A 44 2.20 -2.66 -10.86
C ASN A 44 3.63 -2.36 -10.40
N ARG A 45 3.96 -1.07 -10.17
CA ARG A 45 5.27 -0.68 -9.65
C ARG A 45 5.55 -1.29 -8.28
N LEU A 46 4.52 -1.36 -7.42
CA LEU A 46 4.63 -1.99 -6.10
C LEU A 46 4.78 -3.50 -6.19
N ALA A 47 4.11 -4.17 -7.13
CA ALA A 47 4.26 -5.62 -7.34
C ALA A 47 5.72 -5.99 -7.64
N ASP A 48 6.38 -5.19 -8.48
CA ASP A 48 7.78 -5.38 -8.89
C ASP A 48 8.80 -4.85 -7.85
N SER A 49 8.34 -4.23 -6.77
CA SER A 49 9.21 -3.60 -5.76
C SER A 49 9.80 -4.61 -4.75
N PRO A 50 10.90 -4.25 -4.06
CA PRO A 50 11.48 -5.07 -2.98
C PRO A 50 10.67 -5.08 -1.67
N ILE A 51 9.51 -4.42 -1.64
CA ILE A 51 8.62 -4.40 -0.47
C ILE A 51 8.18 -5.83 -0.16
N SER A 52 8.27 -6.23 1.10
CA SER A 52 8.03 -7.60 1.57
C SER A 52 6.58 -7.81 2.02
N TYR A 53 6.00 -6.81 2.68
CA TYR A 53 4.68 -6.91 3.29
C TYR A 53 4.00 -5.54 3.42
N MET A 54 2.66 -5.55 3.47
CA MET A 54 1.86 -4.33 3.52
C MET A 54 0.84 -4.35 4.66
N ALA A 55 0.65 -3.21 5.33
CA ALA A 55 -0.47 -2.99 6.23
C ALA A 55 -1.40 -1.92 5.64
N GLU A 56 -2.66 -2.27 5.41
CA GLU A 56 -3.68 -1.41 4.82
C GLU A 56 -4.61 -0.87 5.91
N VAL A 57 -4.75 0.45 6.01
CA VAL A 57 -5.82 1.07 6.80
C VAL A 57 -6.94 1.47 5.84
N SER A 58 -8.03 0.69 5.83
CA SER A 58 -9.09 0.83 4.82
C SER A 58 -9.93 2.10 5.02
N PRO A 59 -10.54 2.64 3.94
CA PRO A 59 -11.58 3.66 4.04
C PRO A 59 -12.84 3.11 4.73
N THR A 60 -13.71 4.00 5.19
CA THR A 60 -15.04 3.64 5.73
C THR A 60 -16.09 3.47 4.64
N ASP A 61 -15.91 4.13 3.48
CA ASP A 61 -16.81 4.01 2.32
C ASP A 61 -16.70 2.62 1.67
N ARG A 62 -17.83 1.92 1.56
CA ARG A 62 -17.87 0.53 1.07
C ARG A 62 -17.35 0.39 -0.36
N ILE A 63 -17.61 1.37 -1.23
CA ILE A 63 -17.16 1.31 -2.63
C ILE A 63 -15.65 1.57 -2.69
N ALA A 64 -15.15 2.55 -1.94
CA ALA A 64 -13.71 2.76 -1.80
C ALA A 64 -13.00 1.52 -1.23
N VAL A 65 -13.58 0.81 -0.26
CA VAL A 65 -13.02 -0.46 0.25
C VAL A 65 -12.86 -1.51 -0.86
N LEU A 66 -13.85 -1.64 -1.75
CA LEU A 66 -13.77 -2.56 -2.90
C LEU A 66 -12.65 -2.13 -3.87
N GLN A 67 -12.50 -0.82 -4.11
CA GLN A 67 -11.43 -0.29 -4.97
C GLN A 67 -10.05 -0.55 -4.38
N VAL A 68 -9.83 -0.29 -3.09
CA VAL A 68 -8.56 -0.57 -2.40
C VAL A 68 -8.27 -2.07 -2.41
N SER A 69 -9.26 -2.89 -2.07
CA SER A 69 -9.08 -4.35 -2.05
C SER A 69 -8.69 -4.90 -3.42
N GLY A 70 -9.24 -4.35 -4.50
CA GLY A 70 -8.86 -4.70 -5.87
C GLY A 70 -7.40 -4.33 -6.18
N VAL A 71 -6.96 -3.14 -5.76
CA VAL A 71 -5.58 -2.68 -5.90
C VAL A 71 -4.61 -3.55 -5.10
N MET A 72 -4.91 -3.84 -3.83
CA MET A 72 -4.05 -4.71 -3.00
C MET A 72 -3.91 -6.10 -3.57
N LYS A 73 -5.00 -6.68 -4.08
CA LYS A 73 -4.97 -7.98 -4.75
C LYS A 73 -4.10 -7.95 -6.01
N GLN A 74 -4.11 -6.86 -6.77
CA GLN A 74 -3.27 -6.70 -7.96
C GLN A 74 -1.78 -6.63 -7.61
N ILE A 75 -1.42 -6.01 -6.50
CA ILE A 75 -0.02 -5.95 -6.04
C ILE A 75 0.53 -7.36 -5.76
N GLY A 76 -0.31 -8.28 -5.28
CA GLY A 76 0.04 -9.69 -5.13
C GLY A 76 1.06 -10.00 -4.02
N LYS A 77 1.34 -9.02 -3.14
CA LYS A 77 2.21 -9.19 -1.98
C LYS A 77 1.40 -9.54 -0.73
N GLY A 78 2.08 -10.07 0.29
CA GLY A 78 1.48 -10.29 1.60
C GLY A 78 0.93 -8.98 2.17
N SER A 79 -0.33 -8.99 2.59
CA SER A 79 -0.98 -7.79 3.12
C SER A 79 -1.95 -8.12 4.24
N ILE A 80 -2.12 -7.18 5.16
CA ILE A 80 -3.08 -7.28 6.26
C ILE A 80 -3.90 -5.99 6.37
N LYS A 81 -5.17 -6.11 6.76
CA LYS A 81 -6.03 -4.96 7.04
C LYS A 81 -5.95 -4.55 8.50
N MET A 82 -5.93 -3.25 8.75
CA MET A 82 -5.74 -2.63 10.05
C MET A 82 -6.88 -1.66 10.37
N ALA A 83 -7.21 -1.57 11.65
CA ALA A 83 -8.18 -0.61 12.16
C ALA A 83 -7.59 0.80 12.29
N ASP A 84 -6.28 0.90 12.54
CA ASP A 84 -5.58 2.17 12.74
C ASP A 84 -4.12 2.10 12.28
N ILE A 85 -3.53 3.29 12.10
CA ILE A 85 -2.15 3.47 11.66
C ILE A 85 -1.15 2.87 12.65
N VAL A 86 -1.32 3.17 13.93
CA VAL A 86 -0.32 2.87 14.97
C VAL A 86 -0.19 1.35 15.13
N LEU A 87 -1.31 0.63 15.10
CA LEU A 87 -1.31 -0.82 15.08
C LEU A 87 -0.63 -1.38 13.82
N GLY A 88 -0.90 -0.77 12.66
CA GLY A 88 -0.25 -1.15 11.41
C GLY A 88 1.27 -1.00 11.47
N GLU A 89 1.77 0.15 11.92
CA GLU A 89 3.19 0.41 12.11
C GLU A 89 3.83 -0.61 13.06
N ASN A 90 3.23 -0.83 14.24
CA ASN A 90 3.73 -1.79 15.22
C ASN A 90 3.84 -3.21 14.66
N ILE A 91 2.88 -3.66 13.86
CA ILE A 91 2.90 -5.00 13.26
C ILE A 91 3.97 -5.08 12.18
N LEU A 92 4.11 -4.04 11.36
CA LEU A 92 5.15 -3.98 10.34
C LEU A 92 6.56 -3.99 10.95
N ASP A 93 6.77 -3.26 12.06
CA ASP A 93 8.04 -3.24 12.79
C ASP A 93 8.39 -4.60 13.40
N GLN A 94 7.40 -5.36 13.88
CA GLN A 94 7.64 -6.72 14.38
C GLN A 94 8.09 -7.66 13.26
N LEU A 95 7.55 -7.50 12.04
CA LEU A 95 7.93 -8.33 10.89
C LEU A 95 9.37 -8.06 10.43
N THR A 96 9.83 -6.81 10.50
CA THR A 96 11.20 -6.44 10.09
C THR A 96 12.24 -6.84 11.14
N ASN A 97 11.94 -6.70 12.43
CA ASN A 97 12.87 -7.03 13.52
C ASN A 97 13.15 -8.54 13.65
N ASN A 98 12.18 -9.40 13.29
CA ASN A 98 12.33 -10.86 13.31
C ASN A 98 13.28 -11.42 12.22
N HIS A 99 13.79 -10.59 11.31
CA HIS A 99 14.78 -10.98 10.31
C HIS A 99 16.23 -10.60 10.66
N THR A 100 16.45 -10.05 11.86
CA THR A 100 17.78 -9.66 12.37
C THR A 100 18.31 -10.54 13.51
N SER A 101 17.69 -11.70 13.77
CA SER A 101 18.13 -12.68 14.79
C SER A 101 18.80 -13.91 14.18
#